data_AF-A0A7X7BZP6-F1
#
_entry.id   AF-A0A7X7BZP6-F1
#
_cell.length_a   1.000
_cell.length_b   1.000
_cell.length_c   1.000
_cell.angle_alpha   90.00
_cell.angle_beta   90.00
_cell.angle_gamma   90.00
#
_symmetry.space_group_name_H-M   'P 1'
#
loop_
_entity.id
_entity.type
_entity.pdbx_description
1 polymer ?
#
loop_
_entity_poly.entity_id
_entity_poly.type
_entity_poly.pdbx_seq_one_letter_code
_entity_poly.pdbx_strand_id
1 'polypeptide(L)'
;MNKIFCHSLTEVDLNYCISYRHFLKQNDVVELRLDSLDFGEEDIKKYYLETKGLTTIASYKYIPIEDDSLTDDDLSEATHLLSTAIMCGTTMVDVSIDYPPKERDWLIHLAMNYHCKLIISYHNDYGSQSVSELKTIVEDALALGADYVKIITTARHPAQTKNVLSLYDLFPDKNLIAFATGTSGSLSRIEAVEKGCPFYYVAPRQSRLSTDGQPTFFDILDKDFKKNVGSASAAGNWNIGAIWVVMGITVGESLIKDLPLDSDQASCAILDVIDKAGGDVGYYVLGDSDDEMADFSAQRSVTFGFEFDLRSAPELIGPLILLGLRSEGTTRLLHVDKNQMMYVKAFQKVGANLKMEGEDCILINGGFNFYLKGGKTSCYGNKLLAMSLSAARLISSSQIYIEGFRSVERDWPLFKC
;
A
#
# COMPACT_ATOMS: atom_id res chain seq x y z
N MET A 1 -10.83 -14.07 -17.04
CA MET A 1 -10.41 -12.74 -17.58
C MET A 1 -9.21 -12.28 -16.78
N ASN A 2 -8.13 -11.86 -17.45
CA ASN A 2 -7.04 -11.15 -16.77
C ASN A 2 -7.60 -9.78 -16.34
N LYS A 3 -7.93 -9.65 -15.05
CA LYS A 3 -8.38 -8.37 -14.48
C LYS A 3 -7.22 -7.37 -14.55
N ILE A 4 -7.49 -6.16 -15.04
CA ILE A 4 -6.54 -5.05 -14.95
C ILE A 4 -6.76 -4.38 -13.60
N PHE A 5 -5.71 -4.26 -12.79
CA PHE A 5 -5.79 -3.58 -11.50
C PHE A 5 -5.42 -2.11 -11.66
N CYS A 6 -6.22 -1.23 -11.05
CA CYS A 6 -5.87 0.17 -10.88
C CYS A 6 -5.44 0.38 -9.43
N HIS A 7 -4.16 0.65 -9.22
CA HIS A 7 -3.56 0.87 -7.90
C HIS A 7 -3.59 2.35 -7.57
N SER A 8 -4.48 2.74 -6.66
CA SER A 8 -4.61 4.13 -6.21
C SER A 8 -3.57 4.43 -5.13
N LEU A 9 -2.61 5.29 -5.44
CA LEU A 9 -1.57 5.71 -4.50
C LEU A 9 -2.00 6.99 -3.78
N THR A 10 -2.13 6.91 -2.45
CA THR A 10 -2.51 8.01 -1.56
C THR A 10 -1.57 8.07 -0.36
N GLU A 11 -1.30 9.28 0.16
CA GLU A 11 -0.56 9.50 1.42
C GLU A 11 0.76 8.70 1.52
N VAL A 12 1.55 8.75 0.44
CA VAL A 12 2.87 8.12 0.31
C VAL A 12 3.84 9.07 -0.38
N ASP A 13 5.13 8.92 -0.10
CA ASP A 13 6.15 9.77 -0.70
C ASP A 13 6.46 9.44 -2.17
N LEU A 14 7.19 10.35 -2.83
CA LEU A 14 7.59 10.21 -4.22
C LEU A 14 8.44 8.95 -4.49
N ASN A 15 9.33 8.58 -3.57
CA ASN A 15 10.21 7.44 -3.76
C ASN A 15 9.40 6.13 -3.73
N TYR A 16 8.40 6.04 -2.87
CA TYR A 16 7.45 4.93 -2.84
C TYR A 16 6.69 4.85 -4.15
N CYS A 17 6.10 5.96 -4.62
CA CYS A 17 5.38 6.02 -5.89
C CYS A 17 6.23 5.57 -7.07
N ILE A 18 7.47 6.04 -7.17
CA ILE A 18 8.42 5.63 -8.22
C ILE A 18 8.74 4.14 -8.11
N SER A 19 9.06 3.67 -6.90
CA SER A 19 9.47 2.29 -6.68
C SER A 19 8.33 1.30 -6.90
N TYR A 20 7.07 1.75 -6.74
CA TYR A 20 5.86 0.95 -6.99
C TYR A 20 5.82 0.33 -8.38
N ARG A 21 6.49 0.93 -9.38
CA ARG A 21 6.66 0.37 -10.73
C ARG A 21 7.20 -1.06 -10.75
N HIS A 22 8.03 -1.44 -9.77
CA HIS A 22 8.65 -2.77 -9.68
C HIS A 22 7.66 -3.85 -9.21
N PHE A 23 6.53 -3.44 -8.62
CA PHE A 23 5.49 -4.34 -8.14
C PHE A 23 4.40 -4.63 -9.18
N LEU A 24 4.17 -3.68 -10.09
CA LEU A 24 3.06 -3.73 -11.05
C LEU A 24 3.17 -4.90 -12.01
N LYS A 25 2.02 -5.52 -12.33
CA LYS A 25 1.92 -6.53 -13.39
C LYS A 25 1.77 -5.85 -14.74
N GLN A 26 1.99 -6.63 -15.80
CA GLN A 26 1.75 -6.19 -17.16
C GLN A 26 0.29 -5.74 -17.33
N ASN A 27 0.10 -4.48 -17.78
CA ASN A 27 -1.17 -3.76 -17.96
C ASN A 27 -1.82 -3.20 -16.70
N ASP A 28 -1.22 -3.33 -15.51
CA ASP A 28 -1.72 -2.61 -14.33
C ASP A 28 -1.66 -1.09 -14.56
N VAL A 29 -2.61 -0.38 -13.95
CA VAL A 29 -2.74 1.07 -14.01
C VAL A 29 -2.38 1.64 -12.64
N VAL A 30 -1.69 2.78 -12.60
CA VAL A 30 -1.44 3.53 -11.37
C VAL A 30 -2.28 4.79 -11.36
N GLU A 31 -3.13 4.98 -10.35
CA GLU A 31 -3.80 6.25 -10.12
C GLU A 31 -3.01 7.05 -9.07
N LEU A 32 -2.50 8.21 -9.48
CA LEU A 32 -1.95 9.19 -8.55
C LEU A 32 -3.08 10.08 -8.05
N ARG A 33 -3.35 10.02 -6.74
CA ARG A 33 -4.31 10.89 -6.05
C ARG A 33 -3.59 12.14 -5.58
N LEU A 34 -3.43 13.10 -6.49
CA LEU A 34 -2.66 14.34 -6.27
C LEU A 34 -3.23 15.20 -5.14
N ASP A 35 -4.51 15.02 -4.79
CA ASP A 35 -5.14 15.65 -3.63
C ASP A 35 -4.61 15.12 -2.27
N SER A 36 -3.97 13.95 -2.26
CA SER A 36 -3.49 13.26 -1.05
C SER A 36 -1.98 13.03 -1.05
N LEU A 37 -1.32 13.34 -2.17
CA LEU A 37 0.12 13.23 -2.34
C LEU A 37 0.66 14.66 -2.15
N ASP A 38 1.59 14.84 -1.21
CA ASP A 38 2.29 16.12 -0.99
C ASP A 38 3.29 16.38 -2.12
N PHE A 39 2.78 16.51 -3.35
CA PHE A 39 3.54 16.61 -4.59
C PHE A 39 3.45 18.01 -5.17
N GLY A 40 4.60 18.63 -5.40
CA GLY A 40 4.71 19.81 -6.24
C GLY A 40 4.93 19.47 -7.72
N GLU A 41 5.08 20.51 -8.54
CA GLU A 41 5.38 20.40 -9.97
C GLU A 41 6.63 19.54 -10.24
N GLU A 42 7.69 19.73 -9.46
CA GLU A 42 8.96 18.99 -9.62
C GLU A 42 8.83 17.51 -9.25
N ASP A 43 8.02 17.17 -8.26
CA ASP A 43 7.77 15.78 -7.88
C ASP A 43 7.01 15.04 -8.99
N ILE A 44 6.00 15.69 -9.58
CA ILE A 44 5.25 15.16 -10.71
C ILE A 44 6.18 14.93 -11.91
N LYS A 45 7.01 15.92 -12.27
CA LYS A 45 8.00 15.78 -13.35
C LYS A 45 8.95 14.61 -13.10
N LYS A 46 9.48 14.50 -11.88
CA LYS A 46 10.40 13.43 -11.51
C LYS A 46 9.72 12.06 -11.55
N TYR A 47 8.48 11.96 -11.06
CA TYR A 47 7.69 10.72 -11.14
C TYR A 47 7.58 10.25 -12.59
N TYR A 48 7.09 11.09 -13.50
CA TYR A 48 6.88 10.70 -14.91
C TYR A 48 8.19 10.46 -15.67
N LEU A 49 9.27 11.15 -15.30
CA LEU A 49 10.60 10.89 -15.85
C LEU A 49 11.09 9.47 -15.51
N GLU A 50 10.86 9.04 -14.26
CA GLU A 50 11.32 7.77 -13.71
C GLU A 50 10.38 6.59 -14.02
N THR A 51 9.13 6.85 -14.36
CA THR A 51 8.09 5.82 -14.57
C THR A 51 7.62 5.72 -16.03
N LYS A 52 8.47 6.12 -16.98
CA LYS A 52 8.16 6.05 -18.41
C LYS A 52 7.67 4.66 -18.82
N GLY A 53 6.53 4.63 -19.52
CA GLY A 53 5.92 3.40 -20.03
C GLY A 53 4.89 2.77 -19.09
N LEU A 54 4.71 3.27 -17.86
CA LEU A 54 3.55 2.92 -17.05
C LEU A 54 2.27 3.53 -17.62
N THR A 55 1.15 2.82 -17.44
CA THR A 55 -0.17 3.39 -17.67
C THR A 55 -0.62 4.09 -16.39
N THR A 56 -0.85 5.40 -16.47
CA THR A 56 -1.16 6.22 -15.28
C THR A 56 -2.46 6.98 -15.43
N ILE A 57 -3.13 7.21 -14.30
CA ILE A 57 -4.25 8.13 -14.13
C ILE A 57 -3.76 9.23 -13.19
N ALA A 58 -3.85 10.48 -13.61
CA ALA A 58 -3.71 11.63 -12.72
C ALA A 58 -5.10 12.07 -12.26
N SER A 59 -5.31 12.18 -10.95
CA SER A 59 -6.61 12.50 -10.38
C SER A 59 -6.45 13.43 -9.19
N TYR A 60 -7.44 14.29 -8.98
CA TYR A 60 -7.51 15.18 -7.83
C TYR A 60 -8.97 15.19 -7.37
N LYS A 61 -9.24 14.63 -6.18
CA LYS A 61 -10.61 14.61 -5.65
C LYS A 61 -11.10 16.03 -5.37
N TYR A 62 -12.13 16.42 -6.09
CA TYR A 62 -12.84 17.67 -5.88
C TYR A 62 -14.11 17.43 -5.08
N ILE A 63 -14.36 18.29 -4.10
CA ILE A 63 -15.58 18.27 -3.29
C ILE A 63 -16.29 19.60 -3.53
N PRO A 64 -17.37 19.63 -4.32
CA PRO A 64 -18.15 20.85 -4.53
C PRO A 64 -18.71 21.37 -3.20
N ILE A 65 -18.62 22.68 -2.98
CA ILE A 65 -18.95 23.31 -1.71
C ILE A 65 -20.47 23.31 -1.49
N GLU A 66 -20.92 22.69 -0.40
CA GLU A 66 -22.12 23.15 0.33
C GLU A 66 -21.78 23.79 1.70
N ASP A 67 -20.58 23.57 2.28
CA ASP A 67 -20.23 24.04 3.65
C ASP A 67 -18.69 24.15 3.90
N ASP A 68 -18.03 25.21 3.38
CA ASP A 68 -16.65 25.66 3.72
C ASP A 68 -15.51 24.61 3.75
N SER A 69 -15.10 24.04 2.60
CA SER A 69 -13.89 23.19 2.57
C SER A 69 -12.97 23.26 1.35
N LEU A 70 -13.24 24.08 0.33
CA LEU A 70 -12.24 24.38 -0.71
C LEU A 70 -12.23 25.89 -1.03
N THR A 71 -11.03 26.45 -1.03
CA THR A 71 -10.75 27.84 -1.40
C THR A 71 -10.50 27.95 -2.91
N ASP A 72 -10.54 29.16 -3.47
CA ASP A 72 -10.08 29.41 -4.85
C ASP A 72 -8.64 28.91 -5.08
N ASP A 73 -7.84 28.85 -4.02
CA ASP A 73 -6.47 28.34 -4.05
C ASP A 73 -6.41 26.83 -4.30
N ASP A 74 -7.30 26.04 -3.71
CA ASP A 74 -7.32 24.57 -3.88
C ASP A 74 -7.75 24.19 -5.32
N LEU A 75 -8.70 24.92 -5.90
CA LEU A 75 -9.09 24.72 -7.30
C LEU A 75 -7.96 25.11 -8.26
N SER A 76 -7.25 26.20 -7.96
CA SER A 76 -6.08 26.64 -8.71
C SER A 76 -4.96 25.61 -8.64
N GLU A 77 -4.69 25.07 -7.45
CA GLU A 77 -3.72 24.00 -7.23
C GLU A 77 -4.11 22.73 -7.99
N ALA A 78 -5.35 22.24 -7.83
CA ALA A 78 -5.84 21.06 -8.53
C ALA A 78 -5.68 21.20 -10.05
N THR A 79 -6.07 22.35 -10.60
CA THR A 79 -5.93 22.65 -12.03
C THR A 79 -4.47 22.68 -12.44
N HIS A 80 -3.58 23.25 -11.63
CA HIS A 80 -2.16 23.32 -11.88
C HIS A 80 -1.50 21.93 -11.87
N LEU A 81 -1.73 21.12 -10.84
CA LEU A 81 -1.14 19.79 -10.71
C LEU A 81 -1.63 18.82 -11.79
N LEU A 82 -2.94 18.83 -12.11
CA LEU A 82 -3.48 18.04 -13.22
C LEU A 82 -2.93 18.49 -14.57
N SER A 83 -2.81 19.81 -14.79
CA SER A 83 -2.18 20.35 -16.02
C SER A 83 -0.73 19.88 -16.15
N THR A 84 0.03 19.93 -15.06
CA THR A 84 1.42 19.44 -15.02
C THR A 84 1.50 17.95 -15.35
N ALA A 85 0.62 17.13 -14.78
CA ALA A 85 0.58 15.70 -15.07
C ALA A 85 0.22 15.39 -16.54
N ILE A 86 -0.71 16.14 -17.14
CA ILE A 86 -1.03 16.05 -18.58
C ILE A 86 0.21 16.38 -19.41
N MET A 87 0.88 17.50 -19.14
CA MET A 87 2.07 17.93 -19.88
C MET A 87 3.26 16.97 -19.71
N CYS A 88 3.35 16.30 -18.56
CA CYS A 88 4.37 15.28 -18.29
C CYS A 88 4.06 13.91 -18.91
N GLY A 89 2.88 13.73 -19.50
CA GLY A 89 2.51 12.53 -20.25
C GLY A 89 1.78 11.47 -19.45
N THR A 90 0.95 11.84 -18.46
CA THR A 90 -0.01 10.89 -17.88
C THR A 90 -0.87 10.26 -18.98
N THR A 91 -1.20 8.97 -18.84
CA THR A 91 -2.00 8.27 -19.87
C THR A 91 -3.46 8.73 -19.86
N MET A 92 -3.99 8.96 -18.66
CA MET A 92 -5.35 9.40 -18.41
C MET A 92 -5.34 10.53 -17.38
N VAL A 93 -6.29 11.45 -17.52
CA VAL A 93 -6.61 12.43 -16.49
C VAL A 93 -8.06 12.25 -16.05
N ASP A 94 -8.29 12.28 -14.75
CA ASP A 94 -9.62 12.24 -14.13
C ASP A 94 -10.07 13.66 -13.77
N VAL A 95 -11.11 14.12 -14.44
CA VAL A 95 -11.71 15.45 -14.28
C VAL A 95 -13.14 15.29 -13.79
N SER A 96 -13.43 15.83 -12.60
CA SER A 96 -14.78 15.82 -12.06
C SER A 96 -15.73 16.60 -12.95
N ILE A 97 -16.93 16.07 -13.20
CA ILE A 97 -18.00 16.76 -13.94
C ILE A 97 -18.45 18.03 -13.21
N ASP A 98 -18.30 18.03 -11.89
CA ASP A 98 -18.69 19.12 -10.99
C ASP A 98 -17.65 20.24 -10.90
N TYR A 99 -16.49 20.11 -11.58
CA TYR A 99 -15.56 21.23 -11.70
C TYR A 99 -16.24 22.44 -12.37
N PRO A 100 -15.93 23.67 -11.91
CA PRO A 100 -16.41 24.87 -12.57
C PRO A 100 -16.06 24.85 -14.06
N PRO A 101 -16.98 25.27 -14.96
CA PRO A 101 -16.81 25.09 -16.40
C PRO A 101 -15.49 25.65 -16.96
N LYS A 102 -14.99 26.76 -16.42
CA LYS A 102 -13.74 27.38 -16.88
C LYS A 102 -12.54 26.45 -16.69
N GLU A 103 -12.35 25.92 -15.49
CA GLU A 103 -11.25 25.02 -15.13
C GLU A 103 -11.44 23.63 -15.73
N ARG A 104 -12.67 23.11 -15.71
CA ARG A 104 -13.03 21.84 -16.33
C ARG A 104 -12.71 21.83 -17.82
N ASP A 105 -13.23 22.81 -18.57
CA ASP A 105 -13.06 22.88 -20.02
C ASP A 105 -11.59 23.17 -20.38
N TRP A 106 -10.85 23.90 -19.54
CA TRP A 106 -9.40 24.04 -19.67
C TRP A 106 -8.68 22.69 -19.61
N LEU A 107 -8.93 21.87 -18.59
CA LEU A 107 -8.31 20.56 -18.44
C LEU A 107 -8.68 19.60 -19.57
N ILE A 108 -9.95 19.61 -19.99
CA ILE A 108 -10.44 18.81 -21.12
C ILE A 108 -9.68 19.18 -22.41
N HIS A 109 -9.64 20.47 -22.76
CA HIS A 109 -8.93 20.92 -23.98
C HIS A 109 -7.43 20.64 -23.90
N LEU A 110 -6.81 20.78 -22.72
CA LEU A 110 -5.41 20.46 -22.51
C LEU A 110 -5.16 18.96 -22.73
N ALA A 111 -5.99 18.08 -22.17
CA ALA A 111 -5.88 16.64 -22.36
C ALA A 111 -5.99 16.26 -23.84
N MET A 112 -6.95 16.83 -24.57
CA MET A 112 -7.11 16.60 -26.01
C MET A 112 -5.87 17.02 -26.81
N ASN A 113 -5.30 18.20 -26.52
CA ASN A 113 -4.11 18.71 -27.20
C ASN A 113 -2.86 17.86 -26.95
N TYR A 114 -2.76 17.22 -25.79
CA TYR A 114 -1.66 16.33 -25.42
C TYR A 114 -1.96 14.85 -25.70
N HIS A 115 -3.09 14.53 -26.33
CA HIS A 115 -3.55 13.15 -26.58
C HIS A 115 -3.64 12.30 -25.30
N CYS A 116 -3.93 12.94 -24.16
CA CYS A 116 -4.21 12.29 -22.89
C CYS A 116 -5.69 11.86 -22.88
N LYS A 117 -5.97 10.61 -22.46
CA LYS A 117 -7.33 10.11 -22.40
C LYS A 117 -8.11 10.76 -21.26
N LEU A 118 -9.39 10.99 -21.48
CA LEU A 118 -10.24 11.70 -20.53
C LEU A 118 -11.12 10.73 -19.73
N ILE A 119 -10.99 10.75 -18.41
CA ILE A 119 -11.98 10.21 -17.48
C ILE A 119 -12.82 11.39 -17.00
N ILE A 120 -14.13 11.37 -17.23
CA ILE A 120 -15.06 12.30 -16.58
C ILE A 120 -15.70 11.56 -15.41
N SER A 121 -15.49 12.06 -14.20
CA SER A 121 -15.96 11.42 -12.98
C SER A 121 -17.10 12.17 -12.30
N TYR A 122 -17.93 11.40 -11.60
CA TYR A 122 -18.96 11.88 -10.70
C TYR A 122 -18.90 11.09 -9.40
N HIS A 123 -18.95 11.80 -8.28
CA HIS A 123 -18.93 11.23 -6.95
C HIS A 123 -20.16 11.69 -6.15
N ASN A 124 -20.87 10.77 -5.50
CA ASN A 124 -21.88 11.14 -4.50
C ASN A 124 -21.79 10.30 -3.22
N ASP A 125 -21.40 10.94 -2.12
CA ASP A 125 -21.23 10.31 -0.81
C ASP A 125 -22.56 9.98 -0.09
N TYR A 126 -23.71 10.38 -0.65
CA TYR A 126 -25.05 10.05 -0.13
C TYR A 126 -25.78 8.92 -0.90
N GLY A 127 -25.43 8.72 -2.17
CA GLY A 127 -26.06 7.75 -3.09
C GLY A 127 -27.57 7.93 -3.30
N SER A 128 -28.05 9.17 -3.24
CA SER A 128 -29.47 9.51 -3.36
C SER A 128 -30.02 9.44 -4.79
N GLN A 129 -29.17 9.28 -5.81
CA GLN A 129 -29.59 9.34 -7.21
C GLN A 129 -30.46 8.14 -7.63
N SER A 130 -31.47 8.46 -8.41
CA SER A 130 -32.21 7.53 -9.24
C SER A 130 -31.40 7.07 -10.46
N VAL A 131 -31.80 5.94 -11.06
CA VAL A 131 -31.20 5.45 -12.30
C VAL A 131 -31.29 6.48 -13.44
N SER A 132 -32.41 7.22 -13.52
CA SER A 132 -32.59 8.25 -14.54
C SER A 132 -31.61 9.40 -14.39
N GLU A 133 -31.34 9.86 -13.16
CA GLU A 133 -30.35 10.92 -12.90
C GLU A 133 -28.93 10.44 -13.21
N LEU A 134 -28.57 9.23 -12.77
CA LEU A 134 -27.26 8.63 -13.10
C LEU A 134 -27.08 8.47 -14.61
N LYS A 135 -28.14 8.10 -15.33
CA LYS A 135 -28.12 8.00 -16.78
C LYS A 135 -27.82 9.36 -17.43
N THR A 136 -28.49 10.42 -16.99
CA THR A 136 -28.23 11.78 -17.50
C THR A 136 -26.77 12.19 -17.26
N ILE A 137 -26.23 11.92 -16.07
CA ILE A 137 -24.82 12.22 -15.76
C ILE A 137 -23.86 11.48 -16.70
N VAL A 138 -24.15 10.21 -17.02
CA VAL A 138 -23.35 9.46 -18.01
C VAL A 138 -23.45 10.09 -19.41
N GLU A 139 -24.64 10.49 -19.85
CA GLU A 139 -24.84 11.14 -21.14
C GLU A 139 -24.11 12.48 -21.22
N ASP A 140 -24.14 13.29 -20.15
CA ASP A 140 -23.43 14.56 -20.06
C ASP A 140 -21.91 14.37 -20.07
N ALA A 141 -21.39 13.39 -19.33
CA ALA A 141 -19.97 13.03 -19.36
C ALA A 141 -19.50 12.61 -20.76
N LEU A 142 -20.30 11.82 -21.47
CA LEU A 142 -20.01 11.44 -22.86
C LEU A 142 -20.06 12.64 -23.81
N ALA A 143 -20.98 13.58 -23.61
CA ALA A 143 -21.08 14.81 -24.41
C ALA A 143 -19.87 15.74 -24.22
N LEU A 144 -19.22 15.70 -23.04
CA LEU A 144 -17.96 16.38 -22.77
C LEU A 144 -16.73 15.70 -23.42
N GLY A 145 -16.90 14.54 -24.05
CA GLY A 145 -15.84 13.83 -24.76
C GLY A 145 -15.11 12.78 -23.93
N ALA A 146 -15.72 12.27 -22.86
CA ALA A 146 -15.14 11.23 -22.02
C ALA A 146 -14.76 9.96 -22.81
N ASP A 147 -13.50 9.51 -22.67
CA ASP A 147 -13.07 8.17 -23.09
C ASP A 147 -13.55 7.10 -22.09
N TYR A 148 -13.62 7.48 -20.81
CA TYR A 148 -14.15 6.70 -19.69
C TYR A 148 -15.09 7.55 -18.86
N VAL A 149 -16.22 6.98 -18.43
CA VAL A 149 -17.13 7.65 -17.49
C VAL A 149 -17.05 6.93 -16.14
N LYS A 150 -16.74 7.67 -15.07
CA LYS A 150 -16.56 7.12 -13.73
C LYS A 150 -17.68 7.59 -12.80
N ILE A 151 -18.52 6.68 -12.34
CA ILE A 151 -19.69 6.98 -11.48
C ILE A 151 -19.53 6.23 -10.15
N ILE A 152 -19.13 6.94 -9.11
CA ILE A 152 -18.92 6.36 -7.78
C ILE A 152 -19.91 6.95 -6.79
N THR A 153 -20.73 6.12 -6.16
CA THR A 153 -21.70 6.59 -5.15
C THR A 153 -21.62 5.79 -3.87
N THR A 154 -22.06 6.32 -2.73
CA THR A 154 -22.15 5.54 -1.48
C THR A 154 -23.49 4.83 -1.35
N ALA A 155 -23.48 3.52 -1.09
CA ALA A 155 -24.68 2.73 -0.84
C ALA A 155 -24.80 2.30 0.63
N ARG A 156 -25.92 2.69 1.24
CA ARG A 156 -26.40 2.23 2.56
C ARG A 156 -27.48 1.16 2.44
N HIS A 157 -28.08 1.01 1.25
CA HIS A 157 -29.06 -0.02 0.94
C HIS A 157 -28.76 -0.72 -0.40
N PRO A 158 -29.06 -2.03 -0.54
CA PRO A 158 -28.80 -2.78 -1.78
C PRO A 158 -29.44 -2.19 -3.04
N ALA A 159 -30.55 -1.46 -2.91
CA ALA A 159 -31.20 -0.79 -4.03
C ALA A 159 -30.30 0.28 -4.68
N GLN A 160 -29.52 1.02 -3.87
CA GLN A 160 -28.60 2.04 -4.38
C GLN A 160 -27.46 1.40 -5.18
N THR A 161 -26.92 0.29 -4.69
CA THR A 161 -25.94 -0.54 -5.42
C THR A 161 -26.50 -1.01 -6.76
N LYS A 162 -27.74 -1.49 -6.78
CA LYS A 162 -28.42 -1.93 -8.01
C LYS A 162 -28.61 -0.78 -9.01
N ASN A 163 -28.92 0.43 -8.55
CA ASN A 163 -29.07 1.59 -9.42
C ASN A 163 -27.79 1.85 -10.22
N VAL A 164 -26.65 1.89 -9.55
CA VAL A 164 -25.35 2.16 -10.18
C VAL A 164 -24.96 1.03 -11.13
N LEU A 165 -25.12 -0.23 -10.71
CA LEU A 165 -24.77 -1.38 -11.54
C LEU A 165 -25.68 -1.56 -12.76
N SER A 166 -26.89 -1.01 -12.74
CA SER A 166 -27.77 -1.02 -13.92
C SER A 166 -27.26 -0.15 -15.08
N LEU A 167 -26.31 0.76 -14.82
CA LEU A 167 -25.69 1.57 -15.87
C LEU A 167 -24.95 0.72 -16.91
N TYR A 168 -24.39 -0.43 -16.54
CA TYR A 168 -23.76 -1.35 -17.50
C TYR A 168 -24.77 -1.95 -18.49
N ASP A 169 -26.03 -2.12 -18.09
CA ASP A 169 -27.09 -2.59 -18.99
C ASP A 169 -27.56 -1.48 -19.94
N LEU A 170 -27.49 -0.22 -19.49
CA LEU A 170 -27.87 0.96 -20.27
C LEU A 170 -26.79 1.42 -21.27
N PHE A 171 -25.52 1.16 -20.96
CA PHE A 171 -24.36 1.59 -21.75
C PHE A 171 -23.35 0.45 -21.97
N PRO A 172 -23.74 -0.68 -22.57
CA PRO A 172 -22.91 -1.89 -22.64
C PRO A 172 -21.61 -1.72 -23.45
N ASP A 173 -21.59 -0.79 -24.41
CA ASP A 173 -20.45 -0.54 -25.31
C ASP A 173 -19.56 0.65 -24.85
N LYS A 174 -19.76 1.16 -23.64
CA LYS A 174 -19.02 2.31 -23.10
C LYS A 174 -18.04 1.86 -22.02
N ASN A 175 -16.91 2.56 -21.91
CA ASN A 175 -15.95 2.30 -20.86
C ASN A 175 -16.44 2.92 -19.53
N LEU A 176 -17.32 2.21 -18.85
CA LEU A 176 -17.87 2.64 -17.56
C LEU A 176 -17.01 2.14 -16.40
N ILE A 177 -16.69 3.04 -15.47
CA ILE A 177 -16.15 2.74 -14.15
C ILE A 177 -17.24 3.10 -13.13
N ALA A 178 -18.24 2.23 -13.01
CA ALA A 178 -19.42 2.47 -12.17
C ALA A 178 -19.54 1.42 -11.05
N PHE A 179 -19.49 1.85 -9.80
CA PHE A 179 -19.75 0.99 -8.63
C PHE A 179 -20.11 1.83 -7.41
N ALA A 180 -20.68 1.20 -6.40
CA ALA A 180 -20.99 1.83 -5.13
C ALA A 180 -19.94 1.53 -4.05
N THR A 181 -19.82 2.39 -3.05
CA THR A 181 -19.00 2.24 -1.84
C THR A 181 -19.91 2.12 -0.61
N GLY A 182 -19.35 2.09 0.60
CA GLY A 182 -20.14 1.99 1.83
C GLY A 182 -20.65 0.58 2.13
N THR A 183 -21.43 0.46 3.20
CA THR A 183 -21.79 -0.84 3.84
C THR A 183 -22.58 -1.77 2.92
N SER A 184 -23.38 -1.24 1.99
CA SER A 184 -24.12 -2.04 1.00
C SER A 184 -23.47 -2.03 -0.39
N GLY A 185 -22.40 -1.26 -0.58
CA GLY A 185 -21.75 -1.07 -1.89
C GLY A 185 -20.40 -1.77 -2.05
N SER A 186 -19.69 -2.10 -0.96
CA SER A 186 -18.31 -2.61 -1.02
C SER A 186 -18.07 -3.74 -2.03
N LEU A 187 -18.98 -4.72 -2.12
CA LEU A 187 -18.88 -5.86 -3.06
C LEU A 187 -19.25 -5.50 -4.51
N SER A 188 -19.90 -4.37 -4.75
CA SER A 188 -20.32 -3.95 -6.09
C SER A 188 -19.15 -3.72 -7.04
N ARG A 189 -17.95 -3.45 -6.50
CA ARG A 189 -16.71 -3.30 -7.27
C ARG A 189 -16.32 -4.60 -7.99
N ILE A 190 -16.61 -5.77 -7.39
CA ILE A 190 -16.42 -7.08 -8.02
C ILE A 190 -17.43 -7.28 -9.14
N GLU A 191 -18.71 -7.04 -8.86
CA GLU A 191 -19.80 -7.20 -9.82
C GLU A 191 -19.65 -6.26 -11.02
N ALA A 192 -19.19 -5.02 -10.79
CA ALA A 192 -18.88 -4.05 -11.83
C ALA A 192 -17.85 -4.60 -12.85
N VAL A 193 -16.79 -5.25 -12.37
CA VAL A 193 -15.78 -5.86 -13.25
C VAL A 193 -16.35 -7.06 -14.00
N GLU A 194 -17.24 -7.84 -13.40
CA GLU A 194 -17.96 -8.91 -14.11
C GLU A 194 -18.91 -8.38 -15.18
N LYS A 195 -19.43 -7.15 -15.02
CA LYS A 195 -20.31 -6.45 -15.96
C LYS A 195 -19.59 -5.63 -17.03
N GLY A 196 -18.27 -5.50 -16.97
CA GLY A 196 -17.47 -4.82 -18.01
C GLY A 196 -16.67 -3.61 -17.55
N CYS A 197 -16.60 -3.31 -16.24
CA CYS A 197 -15.71 -2.28 -15.72
C CYS A 197 -14.25 -2.55 -16.16
N PRO A 198 -13.54 -1.59 -16.77
CA PRO A 198 -12.22 -1.82 -17.34
C PRO A 198 -11.15 -2.06 -16.28
N PHE A 199 -11.35 -1.51 -15.07
CA PHE A 199 -10.37 -1.55 -13.99
C PHE A 199 -10.98 -2.09 -12.71
N TYR A 200 -10.21 -2.91 -12.00
CA TYR A 200 -10.47 -3.26 -10.62
C TYR A 200 -9.61 -2.36 -9.71
N TYR A 201 -10.22 -1.40 -9.05
CA TYR A 201 -9.52 -0.47 -8.16
C TYR A 201 -9.08 -1.13 -6.85
N VAL A 202 -7.81 -0.95 -6.48
CA VAL A 202 -7.17 -1.53 -5.30
C VAL A 202 -6.29 -0.50 -4.59
N ALA A 203 -6.14 -0.65 -3.28
CA ALA A 203 -5.19 0.14 -2.51
C ALA A 203 -3.87 -0.63 -2.32
N PRO A 204 -2.72 0.06 -2.21
CA PRO A 204 -1.45 -0.56 -1.84
C PRO A 204 -1.41 -0.95 -0.35
N ARG A 205 -2.16 -0.25 0.52
CA ARG A 205 -2.23 -0.43 1.98
C ARG A 205 -3.67 -0.26 2.48
N GLN A 206 -4.08 -0.99 3.52
CA GLN A 206 -5.38 -0.80 4.20
C GLN A 206 -5.47 0.55 4.89
N SER A 207 -4.39 1.05 5.48
CA SER A 207 -4.39 2.39 6.10
C SER A 207 -4.55 3.52 5.09
N ARG A 208 -4.37 3.24 3.78
CA ARG A 208 -4.36 4.22 2.69
C ARG A 208 -5.42 3.90 1.63
N LEU A 209 -6.65 3.63 2.06
CA LEU A 209 -7.76 3.45 1.12
C LEU A 209 -8.13 4.79 0.50
N SER A 210 -8.34 4.80 -0.81
CA SER A 210 -8.85 5.96 -1.53
C SER A 210 -10.36 6.14 -1.32
N THR A 211 -11.06 5.09 -0.87
CA THR A 211 -12.50 5.06 -0.57
C THR A 211 -12.86 3.87 0.34
N ASP A 212 -13.87 4.04 1.19
CA ASP A 212 -14.38 2.99 2.09
C ASP A 212 -14.67 1.66 1.40
N GLY A 213 -14.19 0.57 2.00
CA GLY A 213 -14.38 -0.79 1.52
C GLY A 213 -13.58 -1.15 0.27
N GLN A 214 -12.63 -0.30 -0.15
CA GLN A 214 -11.66 -0.67 -1.18
C GLN A 214 -10.77 -1.82 -0.67
N PRO A 215 -10.65 -2.92 -1.42
CA PRO A 215 -9.71 -3.98 -1.07
C PRO A 215 -8.28 -3.53 -1.36
N THR A 216 -7.33 -4.02 -0.58
CA THR A 216 -5.92 -3.96 -0.95
C THR A 216 -5.62 -4.97 -2.05
N PHE A 217 -4.53 -4.74 -2.79
CA PHE A 217 -4.10 -5.71 -3.80
C PHE A 217 -3.84 -7.10 -3.20
N PHE A 218 -3.29 -7.18 -1.98
CA PHE A 218 -3.05 -8.46 -1.29
C PHE A 218 -4.33 -9.17 -0.85
N ASP A 219 -5.45 -8.46 -0.66
CA ASP A 219 -6.76 -9.07 -0.40
C ASP A 219 -7.27 -9.88 -1.59
N ILE A 220 -6.85 -9.50 -2.80
CA ILE A 220 -7.32 -10.09 -4.05
C ILE A 220 -6.34 -11.16 -4.56
N LEU A 221 -5.09 -11.10 -4.14
CA LEU A 221 -4.15 -12.20 -4.36
C LEU A 221 -4.60 -13.44 -3.58
N ASP A 222 -4.32 -14.61 -4.16
CA ASP A 222 -4.78 -15.91 -3.66
C ASP A 222 -4.47 -16.14 -2.18
N LYS A 223 -5.24 -17.00 -1.51
CA LYS A 223 -5.12 -17.29 -0.07
C LYS A 223 -3.71 -17.69 0.37
N ASP A 224 -2.90 -18.20 -0.55
CA ASP A 224 -1.48 -18.53 -0.31
C ASP A 224 -0.61 -17.32 0.09
N PHE A 225 -1.05 -16.09 -0.21
CA PHE A 225 -0.38 -14.84 0.16
C PHE A 225 -0.84 -14.26 1.51
N LYS A 226 -1.97 -14.74 2.06
CA LYS A 226 -2.53 -14.31 3.35
C LYS A 226 -2.39 -15.39 4.40
N LYS A 227 -1.15 -15.64 4.82
CA LYS A 227 -0.89 -16.51 5.98
C LYS A 227 -1.25 -15.75 7.25
N ASN A 228 -2.10 -16.32 8.08
CA ASN A 228 -2.32 -15.79 9.42
C ASN A 228 -1.12 -16.15 10.29
N VAL A 229 -0.35 -15.14 10.70
CA VAL A 229 0.77 -15.28 11.63
C VAL A 229 0.25 -15.60 13.04
N GLY A 230 -0.95 -15.13 13.37
CA GLY A 230 -1.59 -15.28 14.66
C GLY A 230 -1.39 -14.07 15.57
N SER A 231 -1.93 -14.21 16.78
CA SER A 231 -1.85 -13.20 17.84
C SER A 231 -0.90 -13.63 18.95
N ALA A 232 -0.10 -12.70 19.47
CA ALA A 232 0.68 -12.89 20.69
C ALA A 232 0.59 -11.67 21.60
N SER A 233 1.03 -11.81 22.85
CA SER A 233 1.28 -10.67 23.75
C SER A 233 2.79 -10.45 23.83
N ALA A 234 3.22 -9.21 23.67
CA ALA A 234 4.61 -8.80 23.86
C ALA A 234 4.95 -8.57 25.33
N ALA A 235 3.94 -8.46 26.22
CA ALA A 235 4.12 -8.10 27.63
C ALA A 235 5.07 -6.91 27.82
N GLY A 236 4.89 -5.85 27.01
CA GLY A 236 5.67 -4.63 27.00
C GLY A 236 7.01 -4.68 26.28
N ASN A 237 7.39 -5.80 25.65
CA ASN A 237 8.71 -5.98 25.05
C ASN A 237 8.73 -5.64 23.54
N TRP A 238 9.29 -4.49 23.19
CA TRP A 238 9.38 -4.04 21.79
C TRP A 238 10.32 -4.88 20.92
N ASN A 239 11.27 -5.62 21.50
CA ASN A 239 12.11 -6.54 20.70
C ASN A 239 11.29 -7.72 20.16
N ILE A 240 10.32 -8.19 20.96
CA ILE A 240 9.32 -9.19 20.53
C ILE A 240 8.35 -8.55 19.54
N GLY A 241 7.84 -7.36 19.88
CA GLY A 241 6.92 -6.58 19.06
C GLY A 241 7.43 -6.36 17.65
N ALA A 242 8.67 -5.89 17.51
CA ALA A 242 9.31 -5.62 16.24
C ALA A 242 9.35 -6.85 15.31
N ILE A 243 9.70 -8.02 15.84
CA ILE A 243 9.71 -9.26 15.05
C ILE A 243 8.28 -9.62 14.60
N TRP A 244 7.29 -9.47 15.48
CA TRP A 244 5.90 -9.82 15.20
C TRP A 244 5.26 -8.91 14.15
N VAL A 245 5.44 -7.60 14.28
CA VAL A 245 4.97 -6.61 13.31
C VAL A 245 5.62 -6.87 11.95
N VAL A 246 6.94 -7.08 11.91
CA VAL A 246 7.65 -7.43 10.66
C VAL A 246 7.12 -8.73 10.05
N MET A 247 6.77 -9.73 10.86
CA MET A 247 6.13 -10.96 10.35
C MET A 247 4.79 -10.66 9.69
N GLY A 248 3.95 -9.77 10.22
CA GLY A 248 2.76 -9.27 9.51
C GLY A 248 3.14 -8.70 8.15
N ILE A 249 3.99 -7.68 8.13
CA ILE A 249 4.43 -7.03 6.87
C ILE A 249 5.00 -8.03 5.86
N THR A 250 5.79 -9.01 6.32
CA THR A 250 6.58 -9.91 5.44
C THR A 250 5.87 -11.21 5.07
N VAL A 251 4.86 -11.64 5.84
CA VAL A 251 4.22 -12.96 5.71
C VAL A 251 2.73 -12.87 5.43
N GLY A 252 2.00 -11.97 6.09
CA GLY A 252 0.54 -11.99 6.08
C GLY A 252 -0.09 -11.11 7.16
N GLU A 253 -1.02 -11.66 7.95
CA GLU A 253 -1.75 -10.88 8.96
C GLU A 253 -1.25 -11.26 10.36
N SER A 254 -0.90 -10.26 11.17
CA SER A 254 -0.41 -10.46 12.54
C SER A 254 -1.03 -9.47 13.52
N LEU A 255 -1.18 -9.90 14.78
CA LEU A 255 -1.60 -9.06 15.90
C LEU A 255 -0.62 -9.23 17.06
N ILE A 256 -0.05 -8.15 17.57
CA ILE A 256 0.77 -8.17 18.78
C ILE A 256 0.18 -7.25 19.83
N LYS A 257 0.01 -7.78 21.04
CA LYS A 257 -0.69 -7.12 22.13
C LYS A 257 0.24 -6.58 23.20
N ASP A 258 -0.30 -5.67 24.01
CA ASP A 258 0.31 -5.18 25.24
C ASP A 258 1.69 -4.52 25.01
N LEU A 259 1.78 -3.61 24.03
CA LEU A 259 2.98 -2.79 23.81
C LEU A 259 2.74 -1.36 24.28
N PRO A 260 3.68 -0.73 25.00
CA PRO A 260 3.56 0.69 25.35
C PRO A 260 3.68 1.56 24.09
N LEU A 261 2.76 2.52 23.94
CA LEU A 261 2.79 3.50 22.85
C LEU A 261 3.97 4.46 23.01
N ASP A 262 4.13 4.99 24.22
CA ASP A 262 5.29 5.80 24.60
C ASP A 262 6.34 4.89 25.26
N SER A 263 7.46 4.65 24.57
CA SER A 263 8.49 3.73 25.03
C SER A 263 9.90 4.18 24.67
N ASP A 264 10.77 4.18 25.68
CA ASP A 264 12.21 4.41 25.53
C ASP A 264 12.97 3.22 24.90
N GLN A 265 12.28 2.12 24.59
CA GLN A 265 12.90 0.97 23.94
C GLN A 265 13.25 1.32 22.49
N ALA A 266 14.54 1.34 22.16
CA ALA A 266 15.02 1.66 20.81
C ALA A 266 14.36 0.84 19.68
N SER A 267 13.89 -0.37 19.98
CA SER A 267 13.12 -1.20 19.05
C SER A 267 11.78 -0.61 18.57
N CYS A 268 11.20 0.39 19.23
CA CYS A 268 10.01 1.08 18.73
C CYS A 268 10.25 1.76 17.38
N ALA A 269 11.52 2.10 17.07
CA ALA A 269 11.94 2.64 15.77
C ALA A 269 11.59 1.74 14.57
N ILE A 270 11.23 0.47 14.81
CA ILE A 270 10.74 -0.41 13.75
C ILE A 270 9.49 0.13 13.04
N LEU A 271 8.63 0.87 13.74
CA LEU A 271 7.42 1.45 13.14
C LEU A 271 7.78 2.47 12.06
N ASP A 272 8.70 3.39 12.37
CA ASP A 272 9.21 4.39 11.42
C ASP A 272 9.90 3.73 10.23
N VAL A 273 10.66 2.66 10.48
CA VAL A 273 11.33 1.93 9.39
C VAL A 273 10.31 1.24 8.49
N ILE A 274 9.28 0.63 9.07
CA ILE A 274 8.21 0.00 8.30
C ILE A 274 7.46 1.05 7.48
N ASP A 275 7.11 2.19 8.06
CA ASP A 275 6.42 3.25 7.32
C ASP A 275 7.26 3.77 6.14
N LYS A 276 8.55 4.04 6.36
CA LYS A 276 9.52 4.43 5.30
C LYS A 276 9.72 3.36 4.25
N ALA A 277 9.78 2.08 4.65
CA ALA A 277 9.84 0.96 3.72
C ALA A 277 8.51 0.79 2.98
N GLY A 278 7.44 1.35 3.52
CA GLY A 278 6.12 1.39 2.94
C GLY A 278 5.18 0.26 3.34
N GLY A 279 5.35 -0.22 4.57
CA GLY A 279 4.46 -1.19 5.20
C GLY A 279 3.24 -0.54 5.85
N ASP A 280 2.32 -1.41 6.27
CA ASP A 280 1.04 -1.03 6.84
C ASP A 280 0.88 -1.61 8.25
N VAL A 281 0.90 -0.72 9.24
CA VAL A 281 0.74 -1.03 10.65
C VAL A 281 -0.31 -0.10 11.24
N GLY A 282 -1.35 -0.68 11.82
CA GLY A 282 -2.35 0.03 12.61
C GLY A 282 -2.26 -0.37 14.08
N TYR A 283 -2.83 0.42 14.98
CA TYR A 283 -2.88 0.09 16.40
C TYR A 283 -4.20 0.50 17.04
N TYR A 284 -4.51 -0.11 18.17
CA TYR A 284 -5.66 0.21 19.01
C TYR A 284 -5.19 0.44 20.44
N VAL A 285 -5.48 1.63 20.99
CA VAL A 285 -5.09 2.01 22.35
C VAL A 285 -5.95 1.27 23.39
N LEU A 286 -5.31 0.85 24.47
CA LEU A 286 -5.90 0.12 25.59
C LEU A 286 -5.97 1.03 26.82
N GLY A 287 -7.18 1.46 27.18
CA GLY A 287 -7.44 2.28 28.37
C GLY A 287 -7.15 3.77 28.16
N ASP A 288 -7.54 4.57 29.16
CA ASP A 288 -7.45 6.05 29.14
C ASP A 288 -6.41 6.59 30.15
N SER A 289 -5.35 5.82 30.44
CA SER A 289 -4.33 6.16 31.46
C SER A 289 -3.01 6.57 30.83
N ASP A 290 -2.20 7.37 31.55
CA ASP A 290 -0.88 7.87 31.11
C ASP A 290 0.10 6.77 30.63
N ASP A 291 -0.03 5.53 31.13
CA ASP A 291 0.72 4.37 30.63
C ASP A 291 -0.03 3.68 29.48
N GLU A 292 -0.29 4.40 28.39
CA GLU A 292 -1.09 3.89 27.27
C GLU A 292 -0.41 2.67 26.61
N MET A 293 -1.10 1.53 26.68
CA MET A 293 -0.73 0.31 25.97
C MET A 293 -1.51 0.25 24.66
N ALA A 294 -1.00 -0.48 23.67
CA ALA A 294 -1.68 -0.69 22.41
C ALA A 294 -1.49 -2.12 21.89
N ASP A 295 -2.52 -2.54 21.16
CA ASP A 295 -2.50 -3.72 20.30
C ASP A 295 -2.17 -3.27 18.88
N PHE A 296 -1.07 -3.77 18.31
CA PHE A 296 -0.62 -3.46 16.96
C PHE A 296 -1.02 -4.57 15.99
N SER A 297 -1.63 -4.16 14.88
CA SER A 297 -1.97 -5.02 13.74
C SER A 297 -1.09 -4.68 12.55
N ALA A 298 -0.56 -5.70 11.89
CA ALA A 298 0.27 -5.52 10.70
C ALA A 298 -0.19 -6.47 9.60
N GLN A 299 -0.18 -5.99 8.36
CA GLN A 299 -0.65 -6.73 7.20
C GLN A 299 0.43 -6.79 6.12
N ARG A 300 0.36 -7.81 5.27
CA ARG A 300 1.26 -7.96 4.12
C ARG A 300 1.25 -6.68 3.29
N SER A 301 2.42 -6.12 3.03
CA SER A 301 2.56 -4.86 2.28
C SER A 301 3.60 -4.94 1.18
N VAL A 302 3.51 -3.99 0.24
CA VAL A 302 4.52 -3.73 -0.78
C VAL A 302 5.57 -2.83 -0.16
N THR A 303 6.70 -3.39 0.25
CA THR A 303 7.82 -2.65 0.85
C THR A 303 9.04 -2.53 -0.07
N PHE A 304 9.80 -1.45 0.08
CA PHE A 304 11.01 -1.17 -0.68
C PHE A 304 12.25 -1.15 0.21
N GLY A 305 13.42 -1.25 -0.43
CA GLY A 305 14.72 -1.15 0.22
C GLY A 305 14.84 0.17 0.99
N PHE A 306 15.46 0.11 2.16
CA PHE A 306 15.60 1.24 3.08
C PHE A 306 17.03 1.29 3.64
N GLU A 307 17.40 2.41 4.24
CA GLU A 307 18.65 2.55 4.97
C GLU A 307 18.38 2.73 6.47
N PHE A 308 19.17 2.05 7.31
CA PHE A 308 19.05 2.16 8.77
C PHE A 308 20.41 2.12 9.45
N ASP A 309 20.64 3.05 10.39
CA ASP A 309 21.83 3.09 11.23
C ASP A 309 21.62 2.24 12.49
N LEU A 310 22.30 1.09 12.58
CA LEU A 310 22.10 0.16 13.70
C LEU A 310 22.58 0.69 15.05
N ARG A 311 23.31 1.82 15.12
CA ARG A 311 23.70 2.42 16.41
C ARG A 311 22.51 2.92 17.21
N SER A 312 21.41 3.29 16.55
CA SER A 312 20.20 3.76 17.23
C SER A 312 19.40 2.63 17.86
N ALA A 313 19.38 1.44 17.23
CA ALA A 313 18.66 0.26 17.72
C ALA A 313 19.35 -1.05 17.27
N PRO A 314 20.46 -1.47 17.92
CA PRO A 314 21.25 -2.63 17.51
C PRO A 314 20.47 -3.95 17.51
N GLU A 315 19.44 -4.05 18.32
CA GLU A 315 18.60 -5.23 18.47
C GLU A 315 17.64 -5.46 17.29
N LEU A 316 17.39 -4.43 16.46
CA LEU A 316 16.52 -4.52 15.29
C LEU A 316 17.17 -5.24 14.10
N ILE A 317 18.46 -5.58 14.13
CA ILE A 317 19.14 -6.21 12.99
C ILE A 317 18.40 -7.46 12.45
N GLY A 318 17.86 -8.30 13.33
CA GLY A 318 17.07 -9.47 12.94
C GLY A 318 15.78 -9.12 12.20
N PRO A 319 14.86 -8.34 12.83
CA PRO A 319 13.69 -7.77 12.17
C PRO A 319 13.99 -7.06 10.84
N LEU A 320 15.04 -6.24 10.79
CA LEU A 320 15.40 -5.47 9.61
C LEU A 320 15.92 -6.36 8.47
N ILE A 321 16.63 -7.45 8.78
CA ILE A 321 16.98 -8.45 7.78
C ILE A 321 15.71 -9.11 7.21
N LEU A 322 14.76 -9.49 8.06
CA LEU A 322 13.51 -10.11 7.60
C LEU A 322 12.70 -9.17 6.69
N LEU A 323 12.56 -7.91 7.09
CA LEU A 323 11.90 -6.88 6.29
C LEU A 323 12.64 -6.67 4.96
N GLY A 324 13.96 -6.44 5.02
CA GLY A 324 14.81 -6.23 3.85
C GLY A 324 14.80 -7.39 2.87
N LEU A 325 14.65 -8.64 3.32
CA LEU A 325 14.55 -9.80 2.44
C LEU A 325 13.26 -9.79 1.61
N ARG A 326 12.15 -9.23 2.12
CA ARG A 326 10.86 -9.14 1.40
C ARG A 326 10.57 -7.76 0.82
N SER A 327 11.49 -6.82 0.99
CA SER A 327 11.48 -5.50 0.34
C SER A 327 12.13 -5.55 -1.03
N GLU A 328 11.54 -4.89 -2.01
CA GLU A 328 12.10 -4.78 -3.36
C GLU A 328 13.25 -3.78 -3.42
N GLY A 329 14.33 -4.16 -4.11
CA GLY A 329 15.57 -3.39 -4.16
C GLY A 329 16.58 -3.79 -3.07
N THR A 330 17.43 -2.84 -2.69
CA THR A 330 18.53 -3.05 -1.75
C THR A 330 18.27 -2.31 -0.45
N THR A 331 18.27 -3.05 0.66
CA THR A 331 18.32 -2.47 2.02
C THR A 331 19.76 -2.35 2.48
N ARG A 332 20.10 -1.24 3.14
CA ARG A 332 21.43 -0.93 3.69
C ARG A 332 21.32 -0.82 5.22
N LEU A 333 22.01 -1.70 5.94
CA LEU A 333 22.16 -1.60 7.39
C LEU A 333 23.57 -1.10 7.70
N LEU A 334 23.69 0.09 8.27
CA LEU A 334 24.95 0.78 8.55
C LEU A 334 25.46 0.47 9.96
N HIS A 335 26.77 0.63 10.16
CA HIS A 335 27.46 0.51 11.46
C HIS A 335 27.22 -0.82 12.20
N VAL A 336 27.30 -1.91 11.46
CA VAL A 336 27.15 -3.29 11.94
C VAL A 336 28.33 -3.68 12.83
N ASP A 337 28.06 -4.02 14.07
CA ASP A 337 29.08 -4.47 15.02
C ASP A 337 29.61 -5.88 14.68
N LYS A 338 30.86 -6.17 15.06
CA LYS A 338 31.48 -7.50 14.91
C LYS A 338 30.63 -8.63 15.51
N ASN A 339 29.95 -8.39 16.62
CA ASN A 339 29.07 -9.36 17.26
C ASN A 339 27.78 -9.59 16.46
N GLN A 340 27.34 -8.60 15.68
CA GLN A 340 26.17 -8.70 14.81
C GLN A 340 26.46 -9.49 13.52
N MET A 341 27.72 -9.71 13.16
CA MET A 341 28.11 -10.52 11.99
C MET A 341 27.62 -11.97 12.05
N MET A 342 27.25 -12.47 13.23
CA MET A 342 26.59 -13.78 13.36
C MET A 342 25.23 -13.82 12.64
N TYR A 343 24.50 -12.71 12.55
CA TYR A 343 23.24 -12.61 11.80
C TYR A 343 23.48 -12.85 10.31
N VAL A 344 24.47 -12.15 9.73
CA VAL A 344 24.85 -12.30 8.32
C VAL A 344 25.17 -13.77 8.00
N LYS A 345 26.05 -14.38 8.79
CA LYS A 345 26.44 -15.78 8.62
C LYS A 345 25.25 -16.73 8.75
N ALA A 346 24.38 -16.50 9.73
CA ALA A 346 23.24 -17.37 10.00
C ALA A 346 22.18 -17.30 8.89
N PHE A 347 21.86 -16.11 8.39
CA PHE A 347 20.90 -15.90 7.32
C PHE A 347 21.45 -16.35 5.95
N GLN A 348 22.74 -16.14 5.66
CA GLN A 348 23.38 -16.65 4.44
C GLN A 348 23.31 -18.18 4.35
N LYS A 349 23.48 -18.89 5.47
CA LYS A 349 23.36 -20.36 5.54
C LYS A 349 21.98 -20.90 5.15
N VAL A 350 20.93 -20.10 5.28
CA VAL A 350 19.55 -20.45 4.89
C VAL A 350 19.14 -19.84 3.55
N GLY A 351 20.10 -19.28 2.81
CA GLY A 351 19.93 -18.82 1.43
C GLY A 351 19.61 -17.33 1.26
N ALA A 352 19.82 -16.51 2.30
CA ALA A 352 19.63 -15.07 2.22
C ALA A 352 20.73 -14.39 1.39
N ASN A 353 20.37 -13.39 0.56
CA ASN A 353 21.33 -12.63 -0.25
C ASN A 353 21.84 -11.39 0.51
N LEU A 354 22.72 -11.63 1.48
CA LEU A 354 23.40 -10.59 2.25
C LEU A 354 24.84 -10.46 1.76
N LYS A 355 25.30 -9.23 1.58
CA LYS A 355 26.69 -8.89 1.25
C LYS A 355 27.21 -7.82 2.19
N MET A 356 28.52 -7.80 2.43
CA MET A 356 29.14 -6.67 3.11
C MET A 356 29.56 -5.63 2.09
N GLU A 357 29.34 -4.36 2.41
CA GLU A 357 29.94 -3.20 1.76
C GLU A 357 30.86 -2.53 2.77
N GLY A 358 32.16 -2.48 2.48
CA GLY A 358 33.15 -2.06 3.49
C GLY A 358 33.22 -3.02 4.68
N GLU A 359 33.52 -2.48 5.87
CA GLU A 359 33.73 -3.26 7.09
C GLU A 359 32.48 -3.38 7.96
N ASP A 360 31.53 -2.44 7.85
CA ASP A 360 30.43 -2.25 8.79
C ASP A 360 29.06 -1.97 8.12
N CYS A 361 28.91 -2.18 6.81
CA CYS A 361 27.61 -2.11 6.16
C CYS A 361 27.17 -3.46 5.59
N ILE A 362 25.92 -3.86 5.88
CA ILE A 362 25.26 -4.99 5.23
C ILE A 362 24.35 -4.47 4.12
N LEU A 363 24.51 -5.03 2.92
CA LEU A 363 23.56 -4.93 1.82
C LEU A 363 22.67 -6.18 1.80
N ILE A 364 21.35 -5.98 1.87
CA ILE A 364 20.34 -7.03 1.71
C ILE A 364 19.65 -6.80 0.38
N ASN A 365 19.78 -7.75 -0.55
CA ASN A 365 19.05 -7.69 -1.82
C ASN A 365 17.82 -8.58 -1.71
N GLY A 366 16.68 -7.95 -1.47
CA GLY A 366 15.39 -8.61 -1.30
C GLY A 366 14.53 -8.58 -2.54
N GLY A 367 13.28 -8.97 -2.35
CA GLY A 367 12.23 -8.82 -3.34
C GLY A 367 10.89 -9.30 -2.80
N PHE A 368 9.79 -8.81 -3.37
CA PHE A 368 8.44 -9.16 -2.88
C PHE A 368 8.19 -10.68 -2.84
N ASN A 369 8.75 -11.38 -3.83
CA ASN A 369 8.66 -12.83 -4.01
C ASN A 369 9.93 -13.57 -3.59
N PHE A 370 10.82 -12.93 -2.82
CA PHE A 370 12.00 -13.59 -2.31
C PHE A 370 11.62 -14.63 -1.23
N TYR A 371 12.16 -15.84 -1.38
CA TYR A 371 12.06 -16.89 -0.36
C TYR A 371 13.45 -17.43 -0.03
N LEU A 372 13.66 -17.70 1.26
CA LEU A 372 14.85 -18.40 1.74
C LEU A 372 14.84 -19.85 1.25
N LYS A 373 16.00 -20.38 0.93
CA LYS A 373 16.16 -21.78 0.49
C LYS A 373 15.91 -22.79 1.60
N GLY A 374 16.08 -22.37 2.86
CA GLY A 374 16.05 -23.23 4.04
C GLY A 374 17.41 -23.87 4.32
N GLY A 375 17.48 -24.81 5.28
CA GLY A 375 18.72 -25.50 5.63
C GLY A 375 19.04 -25.51 7.13
N LYS A 376 20.31 -25.72 7.48
CA LYS A 376 20.79 -25.77 8.87
C LYS A 376 21.59 -24.52 9.21
N THR A 377 21.31 -23.93 10.36
CA THR A 377 22.01 -22.74 10.85
C THR A 377 22.11 -22.75 12.38
N SER A 378 22.82 -21.78 12.95
CA SER A 378 22.99 -21.64 14.40
C SER A 378 22.57 -20.25 14.84
N CYS A 379 21.95 -20.15 16.02
CA CYS A 379 21.66 -18.86 16.65
C CYS A 379 22.82 -18.34 17.51
N TYR A 380 23.91 -19.09 17.65
CA TYR A 380 25.10 -18.69 18.43
C TYR A 380 24.76 -18.29 19.88
N GLY A 381 23.71 -18.86 20.46
CA GLY A 381 23.22 -18.52 21.80
C GLY A 381 22.50 -17.17 21.90
N ASN A 382 22.36 -16.42 20.80
CA ASN A 382 21.64 -15.15 20.78
C ASN A 382 20.13 -15.37 20.60
N LYS A 383 19.34 -14.86 21.56
CA LYS A 383 17.89 -15.05 21.59
C LYS A 383 17.16 -14.38 20.42
N LEU A 384 17.50 -13.13 20.12
CA LEU A 384 16.85 -12.36 19.05
C LEU A 384 17.17 -12.94 17.66
N LEU A 385 18.39 -13.44 17.46
CA LEU A 385 18.74 -14.18 16.25
C LEU A 385 17.92 -15.47 16.13
N ALA A 386 17.76 -16.22 17.22
CA ALA A 386 16.97 -17.44 17.23
C ALA A 386 15.49 -17.17 16.87
N MET A 387 14.90 -16.10 17.43
CA MET A 387 13.53 -15.67 17.12
C MET A 387 13.41 -15.21 15.67
N SER A 388 14.36 -14.42 15.17
CA SER A 388 14.38 -13.94 13.79
C SER A 388 14.54 -15.08 12.76
N LEU A 389 15.41 -16.05 13.04
CA LEU A 389 15.54 -17.26 12.21
C LEU A 389 14.29 -18.15 12.26
N SER A 390 13.54 -18.11 13.36
CA SER A 390 12.27 -18.83 13.48
C SER A 390 11.18 -18.16 12.65
N ALA A 391 11.09 -16.83 12.70
CA ALA A 391 10.24 -16.03 11.83
C ALA A 391 10.59 -16.25 10.34
N ALA A 392 11.89 -16.32 10.02
CA ALA A 392 12.39 -16.61 8.67
C ALA A 392 11.86 -17.92 8.07
N ARG A 393 11.43 -18.90 8.88
CA ARG A 393 10.80 -20.13 8.37
C ARG A 393 9.52 -19.86 7.60
N LEU A 394 8.77 -18.82 7.96
CA LEU A 394 7.50 -18.48 7.30
C LEU A 394 7.71 -17.95 5.87
N ILE A 395 8.91 -17.45 5.59
CA ILE A 395 9.36 -16.95 4.28
C ILE A 395 10.42 -17.87 3.64
N SER A 396 10.42 -19.16 3.98
CA SER A 396 11.33 -20.16 3.40
C SER A 396 10.60 -21.21 2.57
N SER A 397 11.24 -21.65 1.49
CA SER A 397 10.76 -22.74 0.63
C SER A 397 11.00 -24.13 1.24
N SER A 398 11.87 -24.26 2.25
CA SER A 398 12.09 -25.51 2.95
C SER A 398 12.30 -25.28 4.45
N GLN A 399 12.38 -26.37 5.22
CA GLN A 399 12.61 -26.27 6.66
C GLN A 399 13.95 -25.60 6.98
N ILE A 400 13.95 -24.69 7.97
CA ILE A 400 15.16 -24.19 8.64
C ILE A 400 15.30 -24.91 9.98
N TYR A 401 16.45 -25.52 10.22
CA TYR A 401 16.83 -26.11 11.51
C TYR A 401 17.82 -25.20 12.23
N ILE A 402 17.48 -24.81 13.45
CA ILE A 402 18.25 -23.84 14.24
C ILE A 402 18.93 -24.55 15.40
N GLU A 403 20.25 -24.70 15.32
CA GLU A 403 21.07 -25.21 16.43
C GLU A 403 21.10 -24.19 17.58
N GLY A 404 20.82 -24.65 18.80
CA GLY A 404 20.77 -23.82 20.00
C GLY A 404 19.41 -23.22 20.32
N PHE A 405 18.34 -23.57 19.58
CA PHE A 405 17.00 -22.98 19.77
C PHE A 405 16.35 -23.25 21.14
N ARG A 406 16.67 -24.35 21.82
CA ARG A 406 16.04 -24.72 23.10
C ARG A 406 16.15 -23.64 24.19
N SER A 407 17.10 -22.70 24.07
CA SER A 407 17.27 -21.60 25.02
C SER A 407 16.23 -20.47 24.90
N VAL A 408 15.45 -20.42 23.82
CA VAL A 408 14.38 -19.42 23.58
C VAL A 408 12.97 -19.98 23.61
N GLU A 409 12.80 -21.29 23.71
CA GLU A 409 11.48 -21.96 23.61
C GLU A 409 10.47 -21.44 24.65
N ARG A 410 10.93 -21.02 25.83
CA ARG A 410 10.09 -20.40 26.87
C ARG A 410 9.56 -19.02 26.49
N ASP A 411 10.40 -18.24 25.80
CA ASP A 411 10.12 -16.84 25.47
C ASP A 411 9.47 -16.72 24.05
N TRP A 412 9.44 -17.81 23.27
CA TRP A 412 8.90 -17.86 21.90
C TRP A 412 8.13 -19.17 21.59
N PRO A 413 7.05 -19.49 22.34
CA PRO A 413 6.43 -20.83 22.35
C PRO A 413 5.68 -21.19 21.07
N LEU A 414 5.31 -20.21 20.24
CA LEU A 414 4.52 -20.40 19.01
C LEU A 414 5.35 -20.95 17.83
N PHE A 415 6.68 -20.99 17.94
CA PHE A 415 7.58 -21.38 16.85
C PHE A 415 8.49 -22.55 17.22
N LYS A 416 7.91 -23.64 17.73
CA LYS A 416 8.68 -24.86 18.03
C LYS A 416 9.46 -25.33 16.79
N CYS A 417 10.75 -25.60 16.98
CA CYS A 417 11.69 -25.95 15.91
C CYS A 417 11.60 -27.41 15.47
#